data_AF-A0A377EGD8-F1
#
_entry.id   AF-A0A377EGD8-F1
#
_cell.length_a   1.000
_cell.length_b   1.000
_cell.length_c   1.000
_cell.angle_alpha   90.00
_cell.angle_beta   90.00
_cell.angle_gamma   90.00
#
_symmetry.space_group_name_H-M   'P 1'
#
loop_
_entity.id
_entity.type
_entity.pdbx_description
1 polymer ?
#
loop_
_entity_poly.entity_id
_entity_poly.type
_entity_poly.pdbx_seq_one_letter_code
_entity_poly.pdbx_strand_id
1 'polypeptide(L)' 'MNQNDIEAMIQRYTEAEMAVLDGKSVTFNGQQMTMENLSEIRQGGRSGSAALRL' A
#
# COMPACT_ATOMS: atom_id res chain seq x y z
N MET A 1 5.38 3.79 16.42
CA MET A 1 4.25 3.71 15.48
C MET A 1 3.05 3.29 16.30
N ASN A 2 2.02 4.12 16.34
CA ASN A 2 0.76 3.80 17.03
C ASN A 2 -0.23 3.15 16.05
N GLN A 3 -1.39 2.75 16.54
CA GLN A 3 -2.44 2.13 15.73
C GLN A 3 -2.84 3.01 14.52
N ASN A 4 -3.07 4.31 14.73
CA ASN A 4 -3.47 5.24 13.67
C ASN A 4 -2.40 5.35 12.57
N ASP A 5 -1.11 5.30 12.94
CA ASP A 5 0.00 5.32 11.97
C ASP A 5 -0.04 4.06 11.08
N ILE A 6 -0.34 2.90 11.67
CA ILE A 6 -0.45 1.62 10.94
C ILE A 6 -1.67 1.64 10.01
N GLU A 7 -2.81 2.14 10.47
CA GLU A 7 -4.03 2.27 9.67
C GLU A 7 -3.82 3.23 8.49
N ALA A 8 -3.19 4.38 8.72
CA ALA A 8 -2.83 5.32 7.66
C ALA A 8 -1.87 4.68 6.64
N MET A 9 -0.92 3.86 7.10
CA MET A 9 -0.04 3.10 6.21
C MET A 9 -0.82 2.11 5.34
N ILE A 10 -1.72 1.30 5.92
CA ILE A 10 -2.55 0.33 5.19
C ILE A 10 -3.42 1.03 4.16
N GLN A 11 -4.02 2.17 4.52
CA GLN A 11 -4.86 2.95 3.61
C GLN A 11 -4.06 3.40 2.37
N ARG A 12 -2.85 3.93 2.57
CA ARG A 12 -2.00 4.36 1.46
C ARG A 12 -1.66 3.21 0.50
N TYR A 13 -1.40 2.00 1.01
CA TYR A 13 -1.20 0.82 0.16
C TYR A 13 -2.47 0.43 -0.62
N THR A 14 -3.63 0.54 0.01
CA THR A 14 -4.93 0.26 -0.63
C THR A 14 -5.22 1.24 -1.77
N GLU A 15 -4.95 2.53 -1.55
CA GLU A 15 -5.11 3.57 -2.58
C GLU A 15 -4.16 3.35 -3.76
N ALA A 16 -2.90 2.99 -3.49
CA ALA A 16 -1.93 2.67 -4.52
C ALA A 16 -2.35 1.42 -5.33
N GLU A 17 -2.87 0.38 -4.67
CA GLU A 17 -3.39 -0.82 -5.32
C GLU A 17 -4.54 -0.47 -6.28
N MET A 18 -5.54 0.30 -5.80
CA MET A 18 -6.67 0.70 -6.63
C MET A 18 -6.24 1.52 -7.85
N ALA A 19 -5.33 2.48 -7.67
CA ALA A 19 -4.86 3.32 -8.77
C ALA A 19 -4.12 2.50 -9.84
N VAL A 20 -3.28 1.56 -9.40
CA VAL A 20 -2.55 0.66 -10.31
C VAL A 20 -3.49 -0.28 -11.06
N LEU A 21 -4.52 -0.81 -10.39
CA LEU A 21 -5.56 -1.64 -11.03
C LEU A 21 -6.37 -0.86 -12.08
N ASP A 22 -6.52 0.45 -11.90
CA ASP A 22 -7.14 1.36 -12.86
C ASP A 22 -6.20 1.72 -14.04
N GLY A 23 -4.99 1.15 -14.08
CA GLY A 23 -3.97 1.40 -15.10
C GLY A 23 -3.18 2.69 -14.90
N LYS A 24 -3.30 3.35 -13.74
CA LYS A 24 -2.55 4.56 -13.41
C LYS A 24 -1.17 4.21 -12.86
N SER A 25 -0.24 5.15 -13.03
CA SER A 25 1.01 5.17 -12.26
C SER A 25 0.84 6.07 -11.04
N VAL A 26 1.38 5.66 -9.89
CA VAL A 26 1.37 6.46 -8.65
C VAL A 26 2.75 6.58 -8.06
N THR A 27 3.08 7.74 -7.52
CA THR A 27 4.32 7.90 -6.74
C THR A 27 4.05 7.46 -5.31
N PHE A 28 4.66 6.36 -4.91
CA PHE A 28 4.55 5.79 -3.59
C PHE A 28 5.93 5.65 -2.97
N ASN A 29 6.12 6.21 -1.77
CA ASN A 29 7.42 6.20 -1.09
C ASN A 29 8.60 6.70 -1.95
N GLY A 30 8.35 7.70 -2.80
CA GLY A 30 9.34 8.26 -3.73
C GLY A 30 9.63 7.42 -4.97
N GLN A 31 8.98 6.26 -5.14
CA GLN A 31 9.09 5.41 -6.32
C GLN A 31 7.82 5.48 -7.16
N GLN A 32 7.96 5.43 -8.47
CA GLN A 32 6.83 5.25 -9.37
C GLN A 32 6.39 3.78 -9.32
N MET A 33 5.14 3.54 -8.96
CA MET A 33 4.51 2.23 -8.92
C MET A 33 3.53 2.09 -10.08
N THR A 34 3.56 0.93 -10.73
CA THR A 34 2.66 0.56 -11.83
C THR A 34 2.08 -0.84 -11.60
N MET A 35 1.36 -1.39 -12.58
CA MET A 35 0.88 -2.79 -12.59
C MET A 35 2.00 -3.79 -12.29
N GLU A 36 3.23 -3.50 -12.70
CA GLU A 36 4.40 -4.36 -12.47
C GLU A 36 4.72 -4.51 -10.98
N ASN A 37 4.37 -3.50 -10.17
CA ASN A 37 4.61 -3.49 -8.73
C ASN A 37 3.41 -3.97 -7.90
N LEU A 38 2.32 -4.43 -8.52
CA LEU A 38 1.07 -4.79 -7.83
C LEU A 38 1.30 -5.81 -6.69
N SER A 39 2.18 -6.79 -6.91
CA SER A 39 2.54 -7.79 -5.90
C SER A 39 3.25 -7.19 -4.68
N GLU A 40 4.06 -6.16 -4.86
CA GLU A 40 4.76 -5.47 -3.77
C GLU A 40 3.79 -4.59 -2.97
N ILE A 41 2.90 -3.88 -3.66
CA ILE A 41 1.86 -3.03 -3.05
C ILE A 41 0.96 -3.87 -2.12
N ARG A 42 0.50 -5.04 -2.59
CA ARG A 42 -0.31 -5.98 -1.79
C ARG A 42 0.43 -6.52 -0.57
N GLN A 43 1.71 -6.82 -0.70
CA GLN A 43 2.53 -7.33 0.40
C GLN A 43 2.74 -6.27 1.49
N GLY A 44 2.96 -5.01 1.11
CA GLY A 44 3.06 -3.90 2.06
C GLY A 44 1.78 -3.70 2.87
N GLY A 45 0.62 -3.65 2.19
CA GLY A 45 -0.68 -3.54 2.86
C GLY A 45 -0.99 -4.73 3.78
N ARG A 46 -0.72 -5.96 3.33
CA ARG A 46 -0.93 -7.18 4.14
C ARG A 46 -0.04 -7.17 5.39
N SER A 47 1.22 -6.79 5.26
CA SER A 47 2.15 -6.71 6.39
C SER A 47 1.67 -5.71 7.44
N GLY A 48 1.18 -4.54 7.01
CA GLY A 48 0.54 -3.57 7.92
C GLY A 48 -0.68 -4.13 8.64
N SER A 49 -1.58 -4.80 7.91
CA SER A 49 -2.78 -5.40 8.50
C SER A 49 -2.47 -6.51 9.50
N ALA A 50 -1.38 -7.25 9.31
CA ALA A 50 -0.94 -8.28 10.24
C ALA A 50 -0.39 -7.67 11.53
N ALA A 51 0.33 -6.55 11.44
CA ALA A 51 0.83 -5.83 12.61
C ALA A 51 -0.29 -5.27 13.50
N LEU A 52 -1.44 -4.92 12.94
CA LEU A 52 -2.61 -4.44 13.71
C LEU A 52 -3.32 -5.55 14.50
N ARG A 53 -3.06 -6.81 14.17
CA ARG A 53 -3.72 -7.98 14.80
C ARG A 53 -2.93 -8.54 15.99
N LEU A 54 -1.76 -7.98 16.28
CA LEU A 54 -0.84 -8.39 17.36
C LEU A 54 -0.85 -7.35 18.48
#